data_AF-A0A1B7W4W5-F1
#
_entry.id   AF-A0A1B7W4W5-F1
#
_cell.length_a   1.000
_cell.length_b   1.000
_cell.length_c   1.000
_cell.angle_alpha   90.00
_cell.angle_beta   90.00
_cell.angle_gamma   90.00
#
_symmetry.space_group_name_H-M   'P 1'
#
loop_
_entity.id
_entity.type
_entity.pdbx_description
1 polymer ?
#
loop_
_entity_poly.entity_id
_entity_poly.type
_entity_poly.pdbx_seq_one_letter_code
_entity_poly.pdbx_strand_id
1 'polypeptide(L)'
;VIVGQNVKYRVAVTNNSTGGLAATVDLSDAVIIGSISALDFKFSGNQTTSVAAGATIYSDVITTTALAGQQTDQASATATITDGTNTTSVTVAPDNANYLGVVGAVVIEKQVSLDGINWFDADSPTGPVVIVGQNVKYRVAVTNNSTGGLAATVDLSDAVIIGSISALDFKFSGNQTTSVAAGATIYSDVITTTA
;
A
#
# COMPACT_ATOMS: atom_id res chain seq x y z
N VAL A 1 -0.16 -0.65 -3.68
CA VAL A 1 -1.62 -0.92 -3.56
C VAL A 1 -1.96 -1.02 -2.09
N ILE A 2 -3.02 -0.36 -1.60
CA ILE A 2 -3.44 -0.50 -0.20
C ILE A 2 -3.95 -1.93 0.02
N VAL A 3 -3.52 -2.57 1.10
CA VAL A 3 -3.96 -3.92 1.48
C VAL A 3 -5.49 -3.99 1.57
N GLY A 4 -6.07 -5.08 1.05
CA GLY A 4 -7.52 -5.28 1.00
C GLY A 4 -8.18 -4.77 -0.29
N GLN A 5 -7.50 -3.95 -1.09
CA GLN A 5 -8.03 -3.49 -2.37
C GLN A 5 -7.88 -4.53 -3.47
N ASN A 6 -8.75 -4.45 -4.49
CA ASN A 6 -8.68 -5.33 -5.65
C ASN A 6 -7.41 -5.07 -6.48
N VAL A 7 -6.73 -6.15 -6.89
CA VAL A 7 -5.67 -6.17 -7.90
C VAL A 7 -6.17 -7.00 -9.07
N LYS A 8 -5.94 -6.51 -10.30
CA LYS A 8 -6.40 -7.18 -11.53
C LYS A 8 -5.21 -7.57 -12.39
N TYR A 9 -5.23 -8.81 -12.86
CA TYR A 9 -4.21 -9.39 -13.71
C TYR A 9 -4.83 -9.86 -15.02
N ARG A 10 -4.04 -9.78 -16.09
CA ARG A 10 -4.30 -10.44 -17.37
C ARG A 10 -2.98 -10.62 -18.11
N VAL A 11 -2.90 -11.62 -18.96
CA VAL A 11 -1.75 -11.86 -19.83
C VAL A 11 -2.08 -11.39 -21.24
N ALA A 12 -1.14 -10.73 -21.89
CA ALA A 12 -1.22 -10.38 -23.30
C ALA A 12 -0.30 -11.31 -24.10
N VAL A 13 -0.84 -12.02 -25.08
CA VAL A 13 -0.08 -12.93 -25.93
C VAL A 13 -0.07 -12.38 -27.34
N THR A 14 1.13 -12.16 -27.89
CA THR A 14 1.33 -11.68 -29.25
C THR A 14 2.08 -12.71 -30.07
N ASN A 15 1.50 -13.12 -31.21
CA ASN A 15 2.17 -14.00 -32.16
C ASN A 15 2.90 -13.16 -33.22
N ASN A 16 4.23 -13.10 -33.12
CA ASN A 16 5.09 -12.38 -34.07
C ASN A 16 5.57 -13.24 -35.25
N SER A 17 4.99 -14.42 -35.46
CA SER A 17 5.35 -15.28 -36.58
C SER A 17 5.07 -14.59 -37.93
N THR A 18 5.96 -14.81 -38.90
CA THR A 18 5.79 -14.32 -40.27
C THR A 18 5.03 -15.34 -41.13
N GLY A 19 4.61 -14.94 -42.34
CA GLY A 19 4.04 -15.88 -43.31
C GLY A 19 2.63 -16.38 -42.99
N GLY A 20 1.91 -15.70 -42.09
CA GLY A 20 0.53 -16.08 -41.73
C GLY A 20 0.42 -17.25 -40.75
N LEU A 21 1.53 -17.70 -40.17
CA LEU A 21 1.55 -18.87 -39.29
C LEU A 21 0.86 -18.59 -37.94
N ALA A 22 -0.20 -19.34 -37.65
CA ALA A 22 -0.88 -19.28 -36.36
C ALA A 22 -0.08 -20.02 -35.27
N ALA A 23 -0.23 -19.55 -34.04
CA ALA A 23 0.38 -20.13 -32.85
C ALA A 23 -0.70 -20.67 -31.91
N THR A 24 -0.62 -21.94 -31.52
CA THR A 24 -1.39 -22.43 -30.37
C THR A 24 -0.57 -22.17 -29.12
N VAL A 25 -1.10 -21.38 -28.19
CA VAL A 25 -0.39 -20.96 -26.96
C VAL A 25 -1.03 -21.62 -25.76
N ASP A 26 -0.20 -22.11 -24.84
CA ASP A 26 -0.57 -22.66 -23.54
C ASP A 26 0.13 -21.86 -22.44
N LEU A 27 -0.66 -21.31 -21.51
CA LEU A 27 -0.17 -20.49 -20.41
C LEU A 27 0.08 -21.32 -19.16
N SER A 28 1.14 -20.97 -18.45
CA SER A 28 1.39 -21.40 -17.08
C SER A 28 1.70 -20.20 -16.20
N ASP A 29 1.46 -20.36 -14.90
CA ASP A 29 1.63 -19.30 -13.91
C ASP A 29 2.47 -19.79 -12.72
N ALA A 30 3.25 -18.88 -12.16
CA ALA A 30 4.02 -19.11 -10.95
C ALA A 30 4.11 -17.85 -10.08
N VAL A 31 3.90 -18.03 -8.78
CA VAL A 31 4.15 -16.98 -7.78
C VAL A 31 5.62 -17.01 -7.38
N ILE A 32 6.35 -15.95 -7.73
CA ILE A 32 7.80 -15.86 -7.50
C ILE A 32 8.11 -15.25 -6.14
N ILE A 33 7.38 -14.21 -5.75
CA ILE A 33 7.51 -13.56 -4.44
C ILE A 33 6.11 -13.30 -3.92
N GLY A 34 5.90 -13.60 -2.64
CA GLY A 34 4.65 -13.29 -1.96
C GLY A 34 3.86 -14.52 -1.56
N SER A 35 2.58 -14.28 -1.32
CA SER A 35 1.64 -15.28 -0.80
C SER A 35 0.28 -15.23 -1.50
N ILE A 36 0.20 -14.56 -2.65
CA ILE A 36 -0.95 -14.74 -3.54
C ILE A 36 -1.00 -16.20 -4.01
N SER A 37 -2.19 -16.71 -4.30
CA SER A 37 -2.34 -18.00 -4.97
C SER A 37 -1.97 -17.87 -6.44
N ALA A 38 -1.51 -18.97 -7.04
CA ALA A 38 -1.28 -19.02 -8.48
C ALA A 38 -2.54 -18.61 -9.26
N LEU A 39 -2.35 -17.77 -10.27
CA LEU A 39 -3.38 -17.18 -11.10
C LEU A 39 -3.50 -18.01 -12.38
N ASP A 40 -4.50 -18.90 -12.41
CA ASP A 40 -4.76 -19.77 -13.56
C ASP A 40 -5.35 -19.00 -14.76
N PHE A 41 -4.49 -18.30 -15.51
CA PHE A 41 -4.88 -17.45 -16.64
C PHE A 41 -5.46 -18.27 -17.79
N LYS A 42 -6.68 -17.92 -18.21
CA LYS A 42 -7.43 -18.60 -19.29
C LYS A 42 -7.83 -17.63 -20.39
N PHE A 43 -8.15 -18.14 -21.57
CA PHE A 43 -8.72 -17.39 -22.68
C PHE A 43 -10.17 -17.81 -22.87
N SER A 44 -11.11 -16.96 -22.45
CA SER A 44 -12.54 -17.30 -22.50
C SER A 44 -12.83 -18.64 -21.81
N GLY A 45 -12.16 -18.91 -20.68
CA GLY A 45 -12.28 -20.15 -19.90
C GLY A 45 -11.40 -21.33 -20.36
N ASN A 46 -10.60 -21.20 -21.43
CA ASN A 46 -9.71 -22.27 -21.91
C ASN A 46 -8.23 -21.98 -21.62
N GLN A 47 -7.47 -23.02 -21.25
CA GLN A 47 -6.02 -22.87 -20.99
C GLN A 47 -5.22 -22.53 -22.24
N THR A 48 -5.66 -23.07 -23.37
CA THR A 48 -5.01 -22.89 -24.66
C THR A 48 -5.86 -22.08 -25.62
N THR A 49 -5.20 -21.44 -26.58
CA THR A 49 -5.85 -20.62 -27.59
C THR A 49 -5.00 -20.51 -28.86
N SER A 50 -5.63 -20.25 -29.99
CA SER A 50 -4.94 -20.00 -31.26
C SER A 50 -4.83 -18.49 -31.50
N VAL A 51 -3.61 -18.05 -31.84
CA VAL A 51 -3.27 -16.64 -32.08
C VAL A 51 -2.80 -16.52 -33.53
N ALA A 52 -3.54 -15.78 -34.34
CA ALA A 52 -3.16 -15.51 -35.72
C ALA A 52 -1.83 -14.74 -35.78
N ALA A 53 -1.07 -14.91 -36.87
CA ALA A 53 0.16 -14.15 -37.10
C ALA A 53 -0.12 -12.64 -37.05
N GLY A 54 0.69 -11.91 -36.30
CA GLY A 54 0.57 -10.47 -36.08
C GLY A 54 -0.55 -10.05 -35.11
N ALA A 55 -1.30 -10.99 -34.54
CA ALA A 55 -2.37 -10.68 -33.59
C ALA A 55 -1.87 -10.69 -32.13
N THR A 56 -2.54 -9.87 -31.31
CA THR A 56 -2.46 -9.92 -29.85
C THR A 56 -3.82 -10.29 -29.29
N ILE A 57 -3.84 -11.23 -28.36
CA ILE A 57 -5.04 -11.58 -27.58
C ILE A 57 -4.75 -11.43 -26.08
N TYR A 58 -5.81 -11.33 -25.29
CA TYR A 58 -5.72 -11.19 -23.84
C TYR A 58 -6.41 -12.36 -23.15
N SER A 59 -5.83 -12.81 -22.04
CA SER A 59 -6.51 -13.71 -21.12
C SER A 59 -7.72 -13.03 -20.47
N ASP A 60 -8.56 -13.83 -19.84
CA ASP A 60 -9.55 -13.39 -18.87
C ASP A 60 -8.85 -12.59 -17.76
N VAL A 61 -9.59 -11.65 -17.16
CA VAL A 61 -9.09 -10.85 -16.05
C VAL A 61 -9.31 -11.59 -14.75
N ILE A 62 -8.23 -11.87 -14.03
CA ILE A 62 -8.29 -12.42 -12.69
C ILE A 62 -8.23 -11.26 -11.69
N THR A 63 -9.17 -11.25 -10.74
CA THR A 63 -9.18 -10.26 -9.66
C THR A 63 -8.81 -10.96 -8.35
N THR A 64 -7.83 -10.40 -7.64
CA THR A 64 -7.41 -10.84 -6.31
C THR A 64 -7.45 -9.68 -5.32
N THR A 65 -7.19 -9.98 -4.05
CA THR A 65 -7.08 -8.98 -2.98
C THR A 65 -5.62 -8.69 -2.68
N ALA A 66 -5.26 -7.42 -2.60
CA ALA A 66 -3.91 -6.98 -2.27
C ALA A 66 -3.52 -7.45 -0.85
N LEU A 67 -2.50 -8.29 -0.78
CA LEU A 67 -1.81 -8.65 0.48
C LEU A 67 -0.62 -7.70 0.73
N ALA A 68 -0.19 -7.58 1.98
CA ALA A 68 0.94 -6.75 2.39
C ALA A 68 2.27 -7.28 1.84
N GLY A 69 3.19 -6.38 1.50
CA GLY A 69 4.53 -6.74 1.03
C GLY A 69 4.64 -6.85 -0.50
N GLN A 70 5.85 -7.18 -0.96
CA GLN A 70 6.16 -7.29 -2.39
C GLN A 70 5.58 -8.57 -2.95
N GLN A 71 4.74 -8.45 -3.98
CA GLN A 71 4.25 -9.59 -4.76
C GLN A 71 4.85 -9.57 -6.16
N THR A 72 5.29 -10.73 -6.63
CA THR A 72 5.75 -10.98 -8.00
C THR A 72 5.05 -12.21 -8.53
N ASP A 73 4.24 -12.01 -9.54
CA ASP A 73 3.52 -13.04 -10.28
C ASP A 73 4.19 -13.20 -11.65
N GLN A 74 4.38 -14.43 -12.13
CA GLN A 74 5.07 -14.69 -13.38
C GLN A 74 4.22 -15.57 -14.30
N ALA A 75 3.84 -14.99 -15.44
CA ALA A 75 3.24 -15.74 -16.53
C ALA A 75 4.34 -16.32 -17.44
N SER A 76 4.19 -17.57 -17.81
CA SER A 76 5.01 -18.26 -18.80
C SER A 76 4.11 -18.84 -19.89
N ALA A 77 4.69 -19.13 -21.05
CA ALA A 77 3.95 -19.78 -22.11
C ALA A 77 4.83 -20.71 -22.94
N THR A 78 4.20 -21.75 -23.47
CA THR A 78 4.72 -22.48 -24.63
C THR A 78 3.80 -22.24 -25.81
N ALA A 79 4.37 -22.15 -26.99
CA ALA A 79 3.63 -21.97 -28.23
C ALA A 79 3.99 -23.08 -29.21
N THR A 80 3.02 -23.59 -29.96
CA THR A 80 3.25 -24.47 -31.11
C THR A 80 2.83 -23.74 -32.37
N ILE A 81 3.77 -23.58 -33.29
CA ILE A 81 3.54 -22.99 -34.63
C ILE A 81 3.31 -24.14 -35.61
N THR A 82 2.34 -23.99 -36.52
CA THR A 82 2.06 -24.96 -37.57
C THR A 82 1.90 -24.30 -38.93
N ASP A 83 2.41 -24.95 -39.98
CA ASP A 83 2.14 -24.60 -41.38
C ASP A 83 0.98 -25.44 -41.99
N GLY A 84 0.33 -26.27 -41.17
CA GLY A 84 -0.71 -27.22 -41.58
C GLY A 84 -0.17 -28.64 -41.86
N THR A 85 1.15 -28.78 -42.02
CA THR A 85 1.84 -30.06 -42.27
C THR A 85 2.91 -30.36 -41.22
N ASN A 86 3.70 -29.35 -40.83
CA ASN A 86 4.77 -29.43 -39.85
C ASN A 86 4.42 -28.60 -38.62
N THR A 87 4.94 -29.01 -37.46
CA THR A 87 4.81 -28.27 -36.20
C THR A 87 6.18 -27.97 -35.59
N THR A 88 6.29 -26.85 -34.90
CA THR A 88 7.49 -26.51 -34.12
C THR A 88 7.08 -25.82 -32.82
N SER A 89 7.68 -26.24 -31.71
CA SER A 89 7.46 -25.64 -30.41
C SER A 89 8.42 -24.47 -30.18
N VAL A 90 7.90 -23.40 -29.59
CA VAL A 90 8.62 -22.18 -29.21
C VAL A 90 8.36 -21.96 -27.74
N THR A 91 9.43 -21.82 -26.96
CA THR A 91 9.33 -21.36 -25.57
C THR A 91 9.23 -19.85 -25.56
N VAL A 92 8.23 -19.31 -24.87
CA VAL A 92 8.07 -17.88 -24.67
C VAL A 92 8.81 -17.48 -23.40
N ALA A 93 9.52 -16.36 -23.44
CA ALA A 93 10.17 -15.83 -22.24
C ALA A 93 9.12 -15.51 -21.17
N PRO A 94 9.34 -15.87 -19.89
CA PRO A 94 8.45 -15.50 -18.80
C PRO A 94 8.34 -13.97 -18.64
N ASP A 95 7.19 -13.50 -18.19
CA ASP A 95 6.92 -12.08 -17.90
C ASP A 95 6.34 -11.89 -16.50
N ASN A 96 6.82 -10.88 -15.79
CA ASN A 96 6.49 -10.67 -14.37
C ASN A 96 5.55 -9.48 -14.17
N ALA A 97 4.49 -9.69 -13.42
CA ALA A 97 3.64 -8.65 -12.86
C ALA A 97 4.00 -8.40 -11.38
N ASN A 98 4.22 -7.14 -11.01
CA ASN A 98 4.69 -6.77 -9.68
C ASN A 98 3.76 -5.76 -9.01
N TYR A 99 3.54 -5.91 -7.71
CA TYR A 99 2.98 -4.83 -6.89
C TYR A 99 3.48 -4.91 -5.44
N LEU A 100 3.55 -3.75 -4.77
CA LEU A 100 3.78 -3.66 -3.32
C LEU A 100 2.48 -3.37 -2.59
N GLY A 101 2.07 -4.26 -1.69
CA GLY A 101 0.97 -4.05 -0.76
C GLY A 101 1.39 -3.20 0.43
N VAL A 102 0.72 -2.07 0.65
CA VAL A 102 1.04 -1.12 1.72
C VAL A 102 -0.08 -1.01 2.74
N VAL A 103 0.27 -0.77 4.00
CA VAL A 103 -0.65 -0.64 5.13
C VAL A 103 -0.56 0.78 5.66
N GLY A 104 -1.71 1.41 5.89
CA GLY A 104 -1.80 2.71 6.57
C GLY A 104 -1.80 2.53 8.09
N ALA A 105 -1.02 3.35 8.80
CA ALA A 105 -1.00 3.39 10.26
C ALA A 105 -0.55 4.76 10.76
N VAL A 106 -1.29 5.34 11.70
CA VAL A 106 -0.96 6.60 12.39
C VAL A 106 -1.20 6.41 13.87
N VAL A 107 -0.29 6.93 14.70
CA VAL A 107 -0.43 7.01 16.14
C VAL A 107 -0.21 8.45 16.57
N ILE A 108 -1.00 8.92 17.53
CA ILE A 108 -0.81 10.22 18.17
C ILE A 108 -0.52 10.01 19.66
N GLU A 109 0.26 10.91 20.24
CA GLU A 109 0.70 10.89 21.63
C GLU A 109 0.60 12.31 22.19
N LYS A 110 -0.23 12.53 23.21
CA LYS A 110 -0.40 13.83 23.84
C LYS A 110 0.54 13.94 25.02
N GLN A 111 1.44 14.90 24.97
CA GLN A 111 2.49 15.05 25.96
C GLN A 111 2.28 16.28 26.82
N VAL A 112 2.64 16.18 28.10
CA VAL A 112 2.63 17.26 29.09
C VAL A 112 4.04 17.53 29.60
N SER A 113 4.35 18.78 29.90
CA SER A 113 5.65 19.21 30.43
C SER A 113 5.51 20.39 31.37
N LEU A 114 6.32 20.42 32.43
CA LEU A 114 6.38 21.54 33.39
C LEU A 114 7.51 22.53 33.09
N ASP A 115 8.50 22.13 32.29
CA ASP A 115 9.67 22.95 31.93
C ASP A 115 9.76 23.22 30.41
N GLY A 116 9.07 22.44 29.59
CA GLY A 116 9.12 22.47 28.12
C GLY A 116 10.30 21.69 27.53
N ILE A 117 11.07 21.00 28.37
CA ILE A 117 12.26 20.23 27.99
C ILE A 117 11.98 18.74 28.23
N ASN A 118 11.47 18.39 29.40
CA ASN A 118 11.09 17.04 29.78
C ASN A 118 9.60 16.83 29.52
N TRP A 119 9.29 15.94 28.59
CA TRP A 119 7.94 15.65 28.13
C TRP A 119 7.51 14.27 28.61
N PHE A 120 6.31 14.21 29.19
CA PHE A 120 5.70 12.99 29.71
C PHE A 120 4.45 12.67 28.91
N ASP A 121 4.20 11.39 28.68
CA ASP A 121 2.92 10.86 28.21
C ASP A 121 1.79 11.30 29.18
N ALA A 122 0.67 11.75 28.62
CA ALA A 122 -0.48 12.28 29.37
C ALA A 122 -1.66 11.29 29.49
N ASP A 123 -1.45 10.01 29.18
CA ASP A 123 -2.49 8.97 29.18
C ASP A 123 -3.05 8.63 30.56
N SER A 124 -2.23 8.78 31.62
CA SER A 124 -2.56 8.25 32.96
C SER A 124 -2.62 9.32 34.06
N PRO A 125 -3.71 9.40 34.84
CA PRO A 125 -3.76 10.25 36.02
C PRO A 125 -2.81 9.74 37.12
N THR A 126 -2.25 10.60 37.96
CA THR A 126 -2.52 12.05 38.06
C THR A 126 -1.70 12.94 37.10
N GLY A 127 -0.80 12.36 36.30
CA GLY A 127 0.22 13.12 35.55
C GLY A 127 1.26 13.81 36.47
N PRO A 128 2.06 14.75 35.94
CA PRO A 128 3.02 15.53 36.74
C PRO A 128 2.33 16.43 37.78
N VAL A 129 2.88 16.50 39.00
CA VAL A 129 2.40 17.39 40.05
C VAL A 129 2.97 18.79 39.84
N VAL A 130 2.09 19.80 39.79
CA VAL A 130 2.43 21.20 39.55
C VAL A 130 1.88 22.09 40.66
N ILE A 131 2.66 23.10 41.06
CA ILE A 131 2.20 24.12 42.01
C ILE A 131 1.22 25.05 41.29
N VAL A 132 0.07 25.34 41.92
CA VAL A 132 -0.95 26.24 41.37
C VAL A 132 -0.34 27.59 40.98
N GLY A 133 -0.76 28.12 39.83
CA GLY A 133 -0.22 29.34 39.24
C GLY A 133 1.02 29.14 38.36
N GLN A 134 1.60 27.94 38.34
CA GLN A 134 2.72 27.63 37.43
C GLN A 134 2.22 27.21 36.05
N ASN A 135 3.07 27.41 35.05
CA ASN A 135 2.76 27.03 33.68
C ASN A 135 2.80 25.51 33.49
N VAL A 136 1.86 25.02 32.69
CA VAL A 136 1.81 23.64 32.18
C VAL A 136 1.82 23.71 30.67
N LYS A 137 2.66 22.91 30.03
CA LYS A 137 2.84 22.89 28.57
C LYS A 137 2.32 21.59 27.99
N TYR A 138 1.70 21.66 26.84
CA TYR A 138 1.18 20.52 26.10
C TYR A 138 1.66 20.54 24.65
N ARG A 139 1.84 19.36 24.06
CA ARG A 139 2.03 19.18 22.62
C ARG A 139 1.50 17.82 22.19
N VAL A 140 1.29 17.62 20.90
CA VAL A 140 0.96 16.31 20.33
C VAL A 140 2.08 15.86 19.41
N ALA A 141 2.57 14.64 19.61
CA ALA A 141 3.43 13.95 18.67
C ALA A 141 2.56 13.10 17.74
N VAL A 142 2.77 13.21 16.43
CA VAL A 142 2.07 12.41 15.41
C VAL A 142 3.11 11.58 14.69
N THR A 143 2.96 10.25 14.76
CA THR A 143 3.86 9.30 14.11
C THR A 143 3.11 8.53 13.02
N ASN A 144 3.59 8.61 11.79
CA ASN A 144 3.06 7.83 10.68
C ASN A 144 3.87 6.53 10.53
N ASN A 145 3.28 5.42 10.95
CA ASN A 145 3.87 4.06 10.88
C ASN A 145 3.46 3.31 9.60
N SER A 146 2.90 3.99 8.61
CA SER A 146 2.50 3.38 7.34
C SER A 146 3.70 2.81 6.57
N THR A 147 3.46 1.79 5.74
CA THR A 147 4.50 1.14 4.94
C THR A 147 4.57 1.67 3.51
N GLY A 148 5.68 1.39 2.81
CA GLY A 148 5.84 1.68 1.37
C GLY A 148 5.72 3.16 0.97
N GLY A 149 6.09 4.08 1.87
CA GLY A 149 6.09 5.52 1.58
C GLY A 149 4.72 6.19 1.66
N LEU A 150 3.70 5.53 2.19
CA LEU A 150 2.35 6.08 2.27
C LEU A 150 2.29 7.25 3.28
N ALA A 151 2.15 8.47 2.77
CA ALA A 151 1.93 9.65 3.59
C ALA A 151 0.53 9.65 4.22
N ALA A 152 0.41 10.22 5.41
CA ALA A 152 -0.85 10.38 6.12
C ALA A 152 -1.22 11.86 6.21
N THR A 153 -2.49 12.19 5.96
CA THR A 153 -3.04 13.51 6.34
C THR A 153 -3.70 13.34 7.70
N VAL A 154 -3.31 14.18 8.65
CA VAL A 154 -3.79 14.14 10.02
C VAL A 154 -4.47 15.47 10.33
N ASP A 155 -5.67 15.40 10.87
CA ASP A 155 -6.44 16.53 11.37
C ASP A 155 -6.68 16.31 12.85
N LEU A 156 -6.06 17.13 13.70
CA LEU A 156 -6.18 16.98 15.14
C LEU A 156 -7.40 17.72 15.66
N SER A 157 -8.10 17.09 16.61
CA SER A 157 -9.08 17.75 17.45
C SER A 157 -8.81 17.37 18.90
N ASP A 158 -8.99 18.32 19.81
CA ASP A 158 -8.84 18.11 21.25
C ASP A 158 -10.19 18.23 21.94
N ALA A 159 -10.40 17.42 22.97
CA ALA A 159 -11.60 17.42 23.78
C ALA A 159 -11.26 17.40 25.26
N VAL A 160 -12.06 18.09 26.05
CA VAL A 160 -11.93 18.11 27.52
C VAL A 160 -12.79 16.99 28.08
N ILE A 161 -12.15 15.97 28.66
CA ILE A 161 -12.85 14.83 29.28
C ILE A 161 -13.09 15.09 30.77
N ILE A 162 -12.06 15.59 31.48
CA ILE A 162 -12.09 15.90 32.91
C ILE A 162 -11.31 17.21 33.14
N GLY A 163 -11.77 18.01 34.11
CA GLY A 163 -11.14 19.27 34.50
C GLY A 163 -11.86 20.49 33.93
N SER A 164 -11.26 21.67 34.14
CA SER A 164 -11.86 22.97 33.80
C SER A 164 -11.06 23.75 32.75
N ILE A 165 -10.08 23.12 32.10
CA ILE A 165 -9.33 23.75 31.00
C ILE A 165 -10.18 23.71 29.73
N SER A 166 -9.99 24.67 28.82
CA SER A 166 -10.58 24.62 27.48
C SER A 166 -9.85 23.60 26.61
N ALA A 167 -10.52 23.09 25.58
CA ALA A 167 -9.88 22.29 24.54
C ALA A 167 -8.74 23.08 23.90
N LEU A 168 -7.64 22.38 23.59
CA LEU A 168 -6.42 22.98 23.06
C LEU A 168 -6.35 22.79 21.53
N ASP A 169 -6.18 23.89 20.80
CA ASP A 169 -6.12 23.92 19.34
C ASP A 169 -4.68 23.68 18.83
N PHE A 170 -4.22 22.42 18.88
CA PHE A 170 -2.87 22.03 18.46
C PHE A 170 -2.66 22.22 16.95
N LYS A 171 -1.55 22.85 16.57
CA LYS A 171 -1.24 23.19 15.17
C LYS A 171 0.12 22.69 14.74
N PHE A 172 0.23 22.35 13.46
CA PHE A 172 1.48 22.08 12.77
C PHE A 172 1.76 23.23 11.82
N SER A 173 2.81 24.00 12.09
CA SER A 173 3.18 25.17 11.28
C SER A 173 2.00 26.15 11.04
N GLY A 174 1.12 26.28 12.04
CA GLY A 174 -0.05 27.18 11.99
C GLY A 174 -1.38 26.56 11.55
N ASN A 175 -1.41 25.30 11.11
CA ASN A 175 -2.65 24.60 10.69
C ASN A 175 -2.94 23.37 11.55
N GLN A 176 -4.21 23.07 11.85
CA GLN A 176 -4.61 21.83 12.55
C GLN A 176 -4.37 20.58 11.70
N THR A 177 -4.53 20.72 10.38
CA THR A 177 -4.29 19.65 9.42
C THR A 177 -2.87 19.68 8.88
N THR A 178 -2.24 18.52 8.77
CA THR A 178 -0.87 18.38 8.23
C THR A 178 -0.66 17.05 7.52
N SER A 179 0.36 16.99 6.67
CA SER A 179 0.82 15.74 6.03
C SER A 179 2.07 15.22 6.73
N VAL A 180 2.06 13.93 7.07
CA VAL A 180 3.17 13.24 7.74
C VAL A 180 3.70 12.15 6.82
N ALA A 181 4.98 12.23 6.46
CA ALA A 181 5.63 11.21 5.65
C ALA A 181 5.70 9.86 6.40
N ALA A 182 5.66 8.74 5.68
CA ALA A 182 5.84 7.41 6.29
C ALA A 182 7.18 7.33 7.05
N GLY A 183 7.15 6.78 8.26
CA GLY A 183 8.28 6.67 9.17
C GLY A 183 8.66 7.97 9.89
N ALA A 184 7.94 9.07 9.67
CA ALA A 184 8.22 10.33 10.34
C ALA A 184 7.37 10.52 11.61
N THR A 185 7.97 11.20 12.58
CA THR A 185 7.26 11.82 13.71
C THR A 185 7.37 13.33 13.60
N ILE A 186 6.23 14.03 13.72
CA ILE A 186 6.19 15.48 13.81
C ILE A 186 5.52 15.89 15.11
N TYR A 187 5.80 17.10 15.58
CA TYR A 187 5.21 17.66 16.78
C TYR A 187 4.37 18.89 16.43
N SER A 188 3.25 19.05 17.13
CA SER A 188 2.50 20.29 17.10
C SER A 188 3.32 21.44 17.71
N ASP A 189 2.77 22.64 17.65
CA ASP A 189 3.14 23.72 18.54
C ASP A 189 2.96 23.32 20.01
N VAL A 190 3.62 24.09 20.88
CA VAL A 190 3.51 23.95 22.33
C VAL A 190 2.48 24.94 22.83
N ILE A 191 1.42 24.42 23.45
CA ILE A 191 0.38 25.23 24.08
C ILE A 191 0.67 25.31 25.57
N THR A 192 0.67 26.51 26.13
CA THR A 192 0.90 26.75 27.56
C THR A 192 -0.39 27.17 28.24
N THR A 193 -0.73 26.53 29.34
CA THR A 193 -1.79 26.93 30.26
C THR A 193 -1.20 27.21 31.65
N THR A 194 -2.02 27.71 32.57
CA THR A 194 -1.64 27.92 33.97
C THR A 194 -2.47 26.98 34.84
N ALA A 195 -1.80 26.28 35.76
CA ALA A 195 -2.42 25.35 36.71
C ALA A 195 -3.25 26.04 37.80
#